data_AF-A0A0F3N4F9-F1
#
_entry.id   AF-A0A0F3N4F9-F1
#
_cell.length_a   1.000
_cell.length_b   1.000
_cell.length_c   1.000
_cell.angle_alpha   90.00
_cell.angle_beta   90.00
_cell.angle_gamma   90.00
#
_symmetry.space_group_name_H-M   'P 1'
#
loop_
_entity.id
_entity.type
_entity.pdbx_description
1 polymer ?
#
loop_
_entity_poly.entity_id
_entity_poly.type
_entity_poly.pdbx_seq_one_letter_code
_entity_poly.pdbx_strand_id
1 'polypeptide(L)'
;MQVHKQIAIDTGGMQASYLLSENIKDRYMASNKINPTYGIGYLWTRLDQASYIFSTKFDGKDKSGNDINAYVKAINSIYGKNYITKNKIRSYAYLDLFDPFLFYSGYSFIMNTNLNDIPMIELGPVKYLPATIAILAPYGLERGLVNHFVVDNKYIQVNINYGKNQKFKSYGVGVKANNLVKVEFIGLGLEATFWNQPKMLTATPLKERCKQGGLGVVNFELSLNVSFKLVGSGGYKTAGFIESMPLKSSAIVRAGLKLDL
;
A
#
# COMPACT_ATOMS: atom_id res chain seq x y z
N MET A 1 11.08 -18.13 16.08
CA MET A 1 10.07 -17.65 15.10
C MET A 1 10.77 -17.39 13.77
N GLN A 2 10.16 -17.72 12.62
CA GLN A 2 10.78 -17.44 11.31
C GLN A 2 10.91 -15.93 11.08
N VAL A 3 12.08 -15.46 10.61
CA VAL A 3 12.40 -14.02 10.49
C VAL A 3 11.37 -13.24 9.67
N HIS A 4 10.85 -13.82 8.58
CA HIS A 4 9.82 -13.17 7.75
C HIS A 4 8.52 -12.88 8.54
N LYS A 5 8.16 -13.73 9.51
CA LYS A 5 6.97 -13.51 10.34
C LYS A 5 7.19 -12.37 11.34
N GLN A 6 8.38 -12.30 11.95
CA GLN A 6 8.74 -11.18 12.83
C GLN A 6 8.64 -9.86 12.09
N ILE A 7 9.25 -9.78 10.90
CA ILE A 7 9.22 -8.56 10.09
C ILE A 7 7.80 -8.13 9.72
N ALA A 8 6.93 -9.08 9.36
CA ALA A 8 5.54 -8.78 9.06
C ALA A 8 4.77 -8.23 10.29
N ILE A 9 5.16 -8.63 11.51
CA ILE A 9 4.61 -8.08 12.75
C ILE A 9 5.16 -6.67 13.00
N ASP A 10 6.48 -6.50 12.93
CA ASP A 10 7.14 -5.20 13.18
C ASP A 10 6.61 -4.12 12.22
N THR A 11 6.33 -4.47 10.98
CA THR A 11 5.81 -3.52 9.97
C THR A 11 4.29 -3.37 9.99
N GLY A 12 3.57 -4.13 10.82
CA GLY A 12 2.11 -4.22 10.78
C GLY A 12 1.39 -2.91 11.09
N GLY A 13 1.91 -2.11 12.04
CA GLY A 13 1.34 -0.81 12.39
C GLY A 13 1.36 0.17 11.20
N MET A 14 2.52 0.33 10.56
CA MET A 14 2.67 1.19 9.38
C MET A 14 1.85 0.68 8.20
N GLN A 15 1.75 -0.64 8.00
CA GLN A 15 0.89 -1.21 6.96
C GLN A 15 -0.60 -0.90 7.20
N ALA A 16 -1.04 -0.88 8.45
CA ALA A 16 -2.41 -0.50 8.78
C ALA A 16 -2.69 0.99 8.49
N SER A 17 -1.75 1.88 8.84
CA SER A 17 -1.80 3.30 8.47
C SER A 17 -1.87 3.48 6.95
N TYR A 18 -1.02 2.75 6.21
CA TYR A 18 -1.04 2.78 4.75
C TYR A 18 -2.40 2.32 4.18
N LEU A 19 -2.96 1.21 4.68
CA LEU A 19 -4.27 0.72 4.23
C LEU A 19 -5.39 1.75 4.47
N LEU A 20 -5.35 2.46 5.60
CA LEU A 20 -6.29 3.55 5.87
C LEU A 20 -6.12 4.69 4.86
N SER A 21 -4.87 5.07 4.54
CA SER A 21 -4.60 6.09 3.53
C SER A 21 -5.14 5.71 2.14
N GLU A 22 -5.01 4.43 1.74
CA GLU A 22 -5.58 3.93 0.48
C GLU A 22 -7.11 3.99 0.47
N ASN A 23 -7.76 3.66 1.58
CA ASN A 23 -9.22 3.77 1.70
C ASN A 23 -9.71 5.24 1.62
N ILE A 24 -8.95 6.18 2.20
CA ILE A 24 -9.25 7.62 2.08
C ILE A 24 -9.07 8.06 0.62
N LYS A 25 -7.99 7.66 -0.05
CA LYS A 25 -7.74 7.97 -1.46
C LYS A 25 -8.79 7.40 -2.39
N ASP A 26 -9.24 6.16 -2.15
CA ASP A 26 -10.35 5.56 -2.91
C ASP A 26 -11.61 6.43 -2.83
N ARG A 27 -11.89 7.03 -1.66
CA ARG A 27 -13.00 7.99 -1.50
C ARG A 27 -12.76 9.28 -2.27
N TYR A 28 -11.54 9.81 -2.25
CA TYR A 28 -11.18 11.00 -3.02
C TYR A 28 -11.41 10.78 -4.51
N MET A 29 -10.94 9.65 -5.04
CA MET A 29 -11.07 9.33 -6.45
C MET A 29 -12.51 9.01 -6.86
N ALA A 30 -13.28 8.36 -5.98
CA ALA A 30 -14.69 8.06 -6.25
C ALA A 30 -15.58 9.32 -6.27
N SER A 31 -15.25 10.33 -5.45
CA SER A 31 -15.98 11.60 -5.36
C SER A 31 -15.36 12.74 -6.17
N ASN A 32 -14.19 12.51 -6.76
CA ASN A 32 -13.32 13.53 -7.37
C ASN A 32 -13.13 14.76 -6.47
N LYS A 33 -12.99 14.52 -5.15
CA LYS A 33 -13.00 15.57 -4.15
C LYS A 33 -12.12 15.22 -2.95
N ILE A 34 -11.36 16.19 -2.48
CA ILE A 34 -10.62 16.12 -1.21
C ILE A 34 -11.23 17.15 -0.27
N ASN A 35 -11.66 16.69 0.91
CA ASN A 35 -12.18 17.57 1.95
C ASN A 35 -11.17 17.75 3.09
N PRO A 36 -11.25 18.85 3.87
CA PRO A 36 -10.27 19.13 4.92
C PRO A 36 -10.20 18.04 6.00
N THR A 37 -11.35 17.47 6.37
CA THR A 37 -11.48 16.47 7.43
C THR A 37 -10.77 15.16 7.11
N TYR A 38 -10.96 14.64 5.90
CA TYR A 38 -10.22 13.48 5.43
C TYR A 38 -8.79 13.88 5.04
N GLY A 39 -8.57 15.11 4.61
CA GLY A 39 -7.25 15.65 4.22
C GLY A 39 -6.21 15.44 5.30
N ILE A 40 -6.51 15.85 6.53
CA ILE A 40 -5.61 15.63 7.66
C ILE A 40 -5.42 14.15 8.00
N GLY A 41 -6.48 13.35 7.88
CA GLY A 41 -6.41 11.90 8.03
C GLY A 41 -5.47 11.25 7.01
N TYR A 42 -5.52 11.68 5.75
CA TYR A 42 -4.61 11.21 4.70
C TYR A 42 -3.16 11.57 5.02
N LEU A 43 -2.89 12.83 5.39
CA LEU A 43 -1.54 13.28 5.74
C LEU A 43 -0.93 12.43 6.85
N TRP A 44 -1.64 12.28 7.98
CA TRP A 44 -1.14 11.52 9.12
C TRP A 44 -0.89 10.05 8.78
N THR A 45 -1.83 9.41 8.10
CA THR A 45 -1.75 7.97 7.80
C THR A 45 -0.73 7.66 6.71
N ARG A 46 -0.64 8.51 5.67
CA ARG A 46 0.29 8.32 4.56
C ARG A 46 1.74 8.64 4.96
N LEU A 47 1.97 9.62 5.84
CA LEU A 47 3.29 10.01 6.32
C LEU A 47 3.80 9.19 7.52
N ASP A 48 2.97 8.29 8.09
CA ASP A 48 3.31 7.52 9.29
C ASP A 48 4.66 6.80 9.15
N GLN A 49 4.81 5.99 8.10
CA GLN A 49 6.06 5.25 7.83
C GLN A 49 7.27 6.18 7.66
N ALA A 50 7.15 7.20 6.82
CA ALA A 50 8.26 8.11 6.54
C ALA A 50 8.69 8.85 7.82
N SER A 51 7.71 9.37 8.57
CA SER A 51 7.94 10.07 9.83
C SER A 51 8.58 9.17 10.87
N TYR A 52 8.14 7.91 10.97
CA TYR A 52 8.72 6.92 11.88
C TYR A 52 10.18 6.58 11.49
N ILE A 53 10.48 6.41 10.20
CA ILE A 53 11.84 6.18 9.71
C ILE A 53 12.76 7.38 9.98
N PHE A 54 12.28 8.61 9.72
CA PHE A 54 13.09 9.82 9.92
C PHE A 54 13.36 10.13 11.39
N SER A 55 12.38 9.91 12.25
CA SER A 55 12.49 10.10 13.71
C SER A 55 13.27 8.99 14.42
N THR A 56 13.36 7.79 13.81
CA THR A 56 14.12 6.67 14.38
C THR A 56 15.61 7.02 14.52
N LYS A 57 16.13 6.82 15.73
CA LYS A 57 17.56 6.88 16.05
C LYS A 57 18.19 5.51 15.80
N PHE A 58 19.29 5.48 15.04
CA PHE A 58 20.00 4.25 14.66
C PHE A 58 21.32 4.13 15.44
N ASP A 59 21.32 4.42 16.74
CA ASP A 59 22.52 4.59 17.56
C ASP A 59 22.84 3.37 18.46
N GLY A 60 22.23 2.22 18.19
CA GLY A 60 22.58 0.93 18.82
C GLY A 60 22.19 0.80 20.31
N LYS A 61 21.80 1.91 20.96
CA LYS A 61 21.29 1.98 22.34
C LYS A 61 19.77 1.83 22.40
N ASP A 62 19.21 1.09 21.45
CA ASP A 62 17.77 1.03 21.24
C ASP A 62 17.02 0.56 22.48
N LYS A 63 15.98 1.33 22.81
CA LYS A 63 14.90 0.84 23.65
C LYS A 63 14.27 -0.36 22.94
N SER A 64 14.04 -1.45 23.67
CA SER A 64 13.23 -2.56 23.19
C SER A 64 11.89 -2.03 22.65
N GLY A 65 11.55 -2.33 21.39
CA GLY A 65 10.25 -1.98 20.81
C GLY A 65 10.24 -0.94 19.67
N ASN A 66 11.39 -0.50 19.12
CA ASN A 66 11.39 0.29 17.88
C ASN A 66 11.31 -0.62 16.63
N ASP A 67 10.21 -0.51 15.89
CA ASP A 67 9.90 -1.41 14.77
C ASP A 67 10.83 -1.23 13.58
N ILE A 68 11.25 0.01 13.28
CA ILE A 68 12.19 0.30 12.19
C ILE A 68 13.55 -0.32 12.47
N ASN A 69 14.05 -0.20 13.70
CA ASN A 69 15.30 -0.83 14.10
C ASN A 69 15.17 -2.36 14.16
N ALA A 70 14.03 -2.90 14.58
CA ALA A 70 13.75 -4.34 14.51
C ALA A 70 13.78 -4.84 13.07
N TYR A 71 13.11 -4.15 12.14
CA TYR A 71 13.13 -4.43 10.70
C TYR A 71 14.56 -4.41 10.15
N VAL A 72 15.33 -3.35 10.40
CA VAL A 72 16.70 -3.22 9.91
C VAL A 72 17.61 -4.31 10.48
N LYS A 73 17.50 -4.63 11.78
CA LYS A 73 18.26 -5.72 12.41
C LYS A 73 17.89 -7.07 11.79
N ALA A 74 16.60 -7.35 11.60
CA ALA A 74 16.12 -8.58 11.01
C ALA A 74 16.64 -8.78 9.58
N ILE A 75 16.51 -7.76 8.72
CA ILE A 75 16.99 -7.85 7.34
C ILE A 75 18.54 -7.95 7.29
N ASN A 76 19.26 -7.22 8.14
CA ASN A 76 20.73 -7.32 8.23
C ASN A 76 21.19 -8.69 8.75
N SER A 77 20.39 -9.38 9.56
CA SER A 77 20.70 -10.76 9.97
C SER A 77 20.60 -11.76 8.81
N ILE A 78 19.73 -11.49 7.82
CA ILE A 78 19.61 -12.30 6.62
C ILE A 78 20.76 -12.01 5.64
N TYR A 79 20.99 -10.74 5.28
CA TYR A 79 21.88 -10.38 4.16
C TYR A 79 23.27 -9.90 4.58
N GLY A 80 23.57 -9.92 5.87
CA GLY A 80 24.83 -9.46 6.44
C GLY A 80 24.75 -8.07 7.05
N LYS A 81 25.71 -7.80 7.93
CA LYS A 81 25.82 -6.53 8.67
C LYS A 81 25.85 -5.35 7.70
N ASN A 82 25.13 -4.28 8.04
CA ASN A 82 25.05 -3.03 7.27
C ASN A 82 24.43 -3.16 5.86
N TYR A 83 23.72 -4.25 5.53
CA TYR A 83 23.02 -4.36 4.24
C TYR A 83 21.92 -3.28 4.05
N ILE A 84 21.15 -3.01 5.10
CA ILE A 84 20.34 -1.81 5.28
C ILE A 84 21.04 -0.91 6.30
N THR A 85 21.45 0.26 5.84
CA THR A 85 21.96 1.35 6.67
C THR A 85 20.87 2.38 6.91
N LYS A 86 21.07 3.25 7.92
CA LYS A 86 20.24 4.44 8.17
C LYS A 86 20.02 5.26 6.88
N ASN A 87 21.09 5.51 6.13
CA ASN A 87 21.00 6.31 4.91
C ASN A 87 20.19 5.59 3.82
N LYS A 88 20.31 4.27 3.72
CA LYS A 88 19.57 3.47 2.75
C LYS A 88 18.07 3.43 3.05
N ILE A 89 17.66 3.23 4.31
CA ILE A 89 16.23 3.21 4.62
C ILE A 89 15.60 4.60 4.51
N ARG A 90 16.32 5.65 4.91
CA ARG A 90 15.87 7.05 4.73
C ARG A 90 15.78 7.46 3.26
N SER A 91 16.68 6.97 2.40
CA SER A 91 16.58 7.25 0.96
C SER A 91 15.33 6.63 0.33
N TYR A 92 14.85 5.50 0.87
CA TYR A 92 13.56 4.94 0.48
C TYR A 92 12.40 5.76 1.04
N ALA A 93 12.44 6.17 2.32
CA ALA A 93 11.37 6.97 2.93
C ALA A 93 11.05 8.28 2.18
N TYR A 94 12.01 8.86 1.43
CA TYR A 94 11.71 10.00 0.55
C TYR A 94 10.71 9.67 -0.56
N LEU A 95 10.60 8.41 -1.00
CA LEU A 95 9.59 7.98 -1.98
C LEU A 95 8.18 8.21 -1.46
N ASP A 96 7.94 8.04 -0.15
CA ASP A 96 6.62 8.27 0.44
C ASP A 96 6.20 9.75 0.36
N LEU A 97 7.14 10.68 0.13
CA LEU A 97 6.86 12.11 0.00
C LEU A 97 6.45 12.50 -1.43
N PHE A 98 6.77 11.69 -2.44
CA PHE A 98 6.37 11.94 -3.83
C PHE A 98 4.98 11.35 -4.09
N ASP A 99 4.02 11.86 -3.35
CA ASP A 99 2.61 11.52 -3.49
C ASP A 99 1.82 12.83 -3.63
N PRO A 100 1.25 13.13 -4.81
CA PRO A 100 0.50 14.36 -5.05
C PRO A 100 -0.71 14.52 -4.13
N PHE A 101 -1.30 13.41 -3.63
CA PHE A 101 -2.39 13.50 -2.66
C PHE A 101 -1.93 14.08 -1.32
N LEU A 102 -0.64 14.00 -0.96
CA LEU A 102 -0.12 14.71 0.21
C LEU A 102 -0.22 16.22 0.03
N PHE A 103 0.20 16.73 -1.13
CA PHE A 103 0.11 18.16 -1.43
C PHE A 103 -1.36 18.62 -1.45
N TYR A 104 -2.23 17.90 -2.16
CA TYR A 104 -3.64 18.27 -2.26
C TYR A 104 -4.37 18.19 -0.91
N SER A 105 -4.09 17.16 -0.11
CA SER A 105 -4.65 17.02 1.24
C SER A 105 -4.15 18.11 2.18
N GLY A 106 -2.85 18.45 2.10
CA GLY A 106 -2.24 19.58 2.82
C GLY A 106 -2.89 20.90 2.48
N TYR A 107 -3.05 21.18 1.18
CA TYR A 107 -3.72 22.38 0.70
C TYR A 107 -5.16 22.47 1.21
N SER A 108 -5.96 21.41 1.01
CA SER A 108 -7.36 21.37 1.46
C SER A 108 -7.48 21.58 2.98
N PHE A 109 -6.60 20.95 3.76
CA PHE A 109 -6.58 21.11 5.22
C PHE A 109 -6.18 22.52 5.66
N ILE A 110 -5.06 23.06 5.16
CA ILE A 110 -4.54 24.37 5.56
C ILE A 110 -5.51 25.49 5.17
N MET A 111 -6.06 25.42 3.97
CA MET A 111 -7.01 26.41 3.46
C MET A 111 -8.44 26.19 3.99
N ASN A 112 -8.67 25.11 4.73
CA ASN A 112 -9.97 24.67 5.21
C ASN A 112 -11.06 24.70 4.12
N THR A 113 -10.71 24.23 2.92
CA THR A 113 -11.60 24.23 1.75
C THR A 113 -11.60 22.87 1.06
N ASN A 114 -12.71 22.56 0.40
CA ASN A 114 -12.79 21.39 -0.46
C ASN A 114 -11.98 21.65 -1.74
N LEU A 115 -11.10 20.72 -2.10
CA LEU A 115 -10.56 20.64 -3.45
C LEU A 115 -11.52 19.77 -4.26
N ASN A 116 -12.36 20.41 -5.07
CA ASN A 116 -13.15 19.73 -6.09
C ASN A 116 -12.29 19.61 -7.35
N ASP A 117 -12.51 18.55 -8.13
CA ASP A 117 -11.77 18.29 -9.37
C ASP A 117 -10.27 18.13 -9.13
N ILE A 118 -9.89 16.96 -8.62
CA ILE A 118 -8.51 16.63 -8.27
C ILE A 118 -7.63 16.87 -9.51
N PRO A 119 -6.61 17.74 -9.42
CA PRO A 119 -5.74 18.02 -10.54
C PRO A 119 -5.00 16.76 -10.98
N MET A 120 -5.06 16.46 -12.27
CA MET A 120 -4.39 15.33 -12.90
C MET A 120 -3.84 15.75 -14.26
N ILE A 121 -2.85 15.02 -14.77
CA ILE A 121 -2.31 15.24 -16.11
C ILE A 121 -3.33 14.70 -17.13
N GLU A 122 -3.80 15.55 -18.02
CA GLU A 122 -4.73 15.16 -19.08
C GLU A 122 -3.97 14.58 -20.29
N LEU A 123 -4.27 13.33 -20.63
CA LEU A 123 -3.71 12.58 -21.76
C LEU A 123 -4.85 12.19 -22.70
N GLY A 124 -5.52 13.20 -23.28
CA GLY A 124 -6.74 13.01 -24.07
C GLY A 124 -7.90 12.53 -23.17
N PRO A 125 -8.52 11.38 -23.44
CA PRO A 125 -9.65 10.86 -22.63
C PRO A 125 -9.21 10.29 -21.28
N VAL A 126 -7.90 10.17 -21.03
CA VAL A 126 -7.34 9.59 -19.81
C VAL A 126 -6.75 10.70 -18.94
N LYS A 127 -7.13 10.74 -17.66
CA LYS A 127 -6.43 11.55 -16.66
C LYS A 127 -5.45 10.68 -15.89
N TYR A 128 -4.24 11.17 -15.65
CA TYR A 128 -3.15 10.42 -15.05
C TYR A 128 -2.47 11.17 -13.90
N LEU A 129 -2.13 10.45 -12.84
CA LEU A 129 -1.40 10.99 -11.70
C LEU A 129 -0.47 9.92 -11.09
N PRO A 130 0.86 10.12 -11.12
CA PRO A 130 1.81 9.22 -10.47
C PRO A 130 1.99 9.52 -8.98
N ALA A 131 2.27 8.49 -8.21
CA ALA A 131 2.77 8.56 -6.84
C ALA A 131 3.85 7.50 -6.60
N THR A 132 4.69 7.68 -5.59
CA THR A 132 5.66 6.64 -5.18
C THR A 132 5.47 6.20 -3.74
N ILE A 133 6.02 5.03 -3.41
CA ILE A 133 5.97 4.45 -2.08
C ILE A 133 7.23 3.66 -1.78
N ALA A 134 7.69 3.70 -0.54
CA ALA A 134 8.66 2.76 0.01
C ALA A 134 7.93 1.57 0.62
N ILE A 135 8.36 0.36 0.27
CA ILE A 135 7.76 -0.87 0.79
C ILE A 135 8.79 -1.59 1.65
N LEU A 136 8.44 -1.81 2.92
CA LEU A 136 9.25 -2.56 3.89
C LEU A 136 8.92 -4.05 3.81
N ALA A 137 9.27 -4.70 2.69
CA ALA A 137 8.90 -6.10 2.50
C ALA A 137 9.70 -7.04 3.44
N PRO A 138 9.14 -8.21 3.83
CA PRO A 138 9.79 -9.17 4.73
C PRO A 138 11.13 -9.74 4.27
N TYR A 139 11.54 -9.42 3.05
CA TYR A 139 12.75 -9.88 2.40
C TYR A 139 13.65 -8.73 1.92
N GLY A 140 13.29 -7.48 2.22
CA GLY A 140 14.07 -6.29 1.90
C GLY A 140 13.23 -5.13 1.39
N LEU A 141 13.87 -3.99 1.19
CA LEU A 141 13.22 -2.77 0.69
C LEU A 141 12.80 -2.93 -0.78
N GLU A 142 11.60 -2.47 -1.11
CA GLU A 142 11.15 -2.26 -2.49
C GLU A 142 10.73 -0.81 -2.72
N ARG A 143 10.74 -0.41 -3.99
CA ARG A 143 10.19 0.85 -4.48
C ARG A 143 8.89 0.54 -5.21
N GLY A 144 7.83 1.26 -4.88
CA GLY A 144 6.57 1.20 -5.61
C GLY A 144 6.35 2.48 -6.44
N LEU A 145 5.90 2.30 -7.67
CA LEU A 145 5.29 3.32 -8.50
C LEU A 145 3.79 3.02 -8.57
N VAL A 146 3.00 3.96 -8.08
CA VAL A 146 1.54 3.88 -8.05
C VAL A 146 1.03 4.82 -9.14
N ASN A 147 0.30 4.27 -10.10
CA ASN A 147 -0.22 5.00 -11.25
C ASN A 147 -1.73 5.12 -11.09
N HIS A 148 -2.23 6.34 -11.02
CA HIS A 148 -3.65 6.63 -10.92
C HIS A 148 -4.19 7.07 -12.26
N PHE A 149 -5.20 6.36 -12.76
CA PHE A 149 -5.87 6.66 -14.01
C PHE A 149 -7.35 6.93 -13.75
N VAL A 150 -7.89 7.89 -14.49
CA VAL A 150 -9.34 8.06 -14.65
C VAL A 150 -9.66 7.97 -16.14
N VAL A 151 -10.49 7.00 -16.51
CA VAL A 151 -10.96 6.75 -17.88
C VAL A 151 -12.48 6.67 -17.84
N ASP A 152 -13.18 7.51 -18.61
CA ASP A 152 -14.65 7.58 -18.60
C ASP A 152 -15.24 7.69 -17.18
N ASN A 153 -14.66 8.56 -16.35
CA ASN A 153 -15.00 8.75 -14.92
C ASN A 153 -14.81 7.50 -14.03
N LYS A 154 -14.10 6.47 -14.49
CA LYS A 154 -13.76 5.29 -13.70
C LYS A 154 -12.31 5.36 -13.23
N TYR A 155 -12.12 5.21 -11.93
CA TYR A 155 -10.80 5.17 -11.31
C TYR A 155 -10.16 3.79 -11.43
N ILE A 156 -8.92 3.76 -11.93
CA ILE A 156 -8.08 2.58 -12.04
C ILE A 156 -6.71 2.90 -11.43
N GLN A 157 -6.24 2.03 -10.55
CA GLN A 157 -4.91 2.09 -9.96
C GLN A 157 -4.05 0.97 -10.54
N VAL A 158 -2.83 1.29 -10.98
CA VAL A 158 -1.83 0.32 -11.41
C VAL A 158 -0.56 0.49 -10.59
N ASN A 159 -0.16 -0.54 -9.87
CA ASN A 159 1.01 -0.55 -8.98
C ASN A 159 2.13 -1.36 -9.62
N ILE A 160 3.35 -0.80 -9.62
CA ILE A 160 4.55 -1.49 -10.07
C ILE A 160 5.56 -1.44 -8.93
N ASN A 161 5.94 -2.62 -8.44
CA ASN A 161 6.88 -2.75 -7.33
C ASN A 161 8.18 -3.38 -7.83
N TYR A 162 9.31 -2.89 -7.31
CA TYR A 162 10.62 -3.45 -7.61
C TYR A 162 11.54 -3.41 -6.40
N GLY A 163 12.11 -4.56 -6.07
CA GLY A 163 13.15 -4.73 -5.07
C GLY A 163 14.37 -5.41 -5.66
N LYS A 164 15.55 -5.00 -5.20
CA LYS A 164 16.81 -5.69 -5.53
C LYS A 164 17.65 -5.82 -4.29
N ASN A 165 18.10 -7.05 -4.02
CA ASN A 165 19.13 -7.33 -3.04
C ASN A 165 20.30 -8.09 -3.68
N GLN A 166 21.24 -8.56 -2.86
CA GLN A 166 22.45 -9.25 -3.33
C GLN A 166 22.18 -10.60 -4.00
N LYS A 167 21.02 -11.22 -3.76
CA LYS A 167 20.70 -12.59 -4.21
C LYS A 167 19.63 -12.64 -5.29
N PHE A 168 18.67 -11.74 -5.25
CA PHE A 168 17.55 -11.77 -6.18
C PHE A 168 16.97 -10.38 -6.45
N LYS A 169 16.14 -10.35 -7.50
CA LYS A 169 15.25 -9.25 -7.83
C LYS A 169 13.83 -9.69 -7.55
N SER A 170 13.09 -8.84 -6.86
CA SER A 170 11.65 -8.97 -6.71
C SER A 170 10.95 -7.92 -7.57
N TYR A 171 9.80 -8.29 -8.11
CA TYR A 171 8.95 -7.37 -8.84
C TYR A 171 7.49 -7.79 -8.71
N GLY A 172 6.60 -6.82 -8.83
CA GLY A 172 5.16 -7.06 -8.84
C GLY A 172 4.44 -6.03 -9.69
N VAL A 173 3.33 -6.45 -10.28
CA VAL A 173 2.41 -5.57 -10.99
C VAL A 173 1.01 -5.85 -10.47
N GLY A 174 0.34 -4.81 -9.99
CA GLY A 174 -1.01 -4.87 -9.48
C GLY A 174 -1.93 -3.95 -10.25
N VAL A 175 -3.19 -4.35 -10.42
CA VAL A 175 -4.28 -3.50 -10.89
C VAL A 175 -5.42 -3.57 -9.90
N LYS A 176 -6.02 -2.41 -9.63
CA LYS A 176 -7.22 -2.28 -8.81
C LYS A 176 -8.16 -1.32 -9.49
N ALA A 177 -9.40 -1.75 -9.69
CA ALA A 177 -10.47 -0.90 -10.19
C ALA A 177 -11.73 -1.17 -9.40
N ASN A 178 -12.22 -0.16 -8.70
CA ASN A 178 -13.46 -0.24 -7.95
C ASN A 178 -14.63 0.14 -8.87
N ASN A 179 -15.79 -0.50 -8.71
CA ASN A 179 -17.01 -0.16 -9.46
C ASN A 179 -16.85 -0.15 -11.00
N LEU A 180 -16.10 -1.10 -11.55
CA LEU A 180 -15.97 -1.33 -13.00
C LEU A 180 -17.33 -1.51 -13.67
N VAL A 181 -18.21 -2.25 -13.00
CA VAL A 181 -19.60 -2.49 -13.42
C VAL A 181 -20.50 -2.01 -12.29
N LYS A 182 -21.51 -1.20 -12.63
CA LYS A 182 -22.54 -0.75 -11.69
C LYS A 182 -23.90 -0.99 -12.31
N VAL A 183 -24.73 -1.79 -11.67
CA VAL A 183 -26.10 -2.11 -12.08
C VAL A 183 -27.00 -1.87 -10.89
N GLU A 184 -27.84 -0.83 -10.96
CA GLU A 184 -28.80 -0.43 -9.92
C GLU A 184 -28.19 -0.40 -8.51
N PHE A 185 -28.41 -1.45 -7.73
CA PHE A 185 -27.99 -1.61 -6.34
C PHE A 185 -26.65 -2.35 -6.17
N ILE A 186 -26.02 -2.84 -7.24
CA ILE A 186 -24.77 -3.61 -7.20
C ILE A 186 -23.65 -2.86 -7.92
N GLY A 187 -22.53 -2.66 -7.24
CA GLY A 187 -21.24 -2.28 -7.81
C GLY A 187 -20.25 -3.44 -7.73
N LEU A 188 -19.52 -3.70 -8.80
CA LEU A 188 -18.47 -4.73 -8.86
C LEU A 188 -17.13 -4.09 -9.23
N GLY A 189 -16.08 -4.49 -8.52
CA GLY A 189 -14.70 -4.12 -8.79
C GLY A 189 -13.79 -5.34 -8.86
N LEU A 190 -12.58 -5.14 -9.35
CA LEU A 190 -11.57 -6.19 -9.48
C LEU A 190 -10.23 -5.69 -8.97
N GLU A 191 -9.53 -6.56 -8.27
CA GLU A 191 -8.13 -6.40 -7.89
C GLU A 191 -7.37 -7.65 -8.31
N ALA A 192 -6.26 -7.45 -9.02
CA ALA A 192 -5.38 -8.54 -9.42
C ALA A 192 -3.93 -8.10 -9.28
N THR A 193 -3.10 -8.97 -8.73
CA THR A 193 -1.66 -8.69 -8.58
C THR A 193 -0.88 -9.91 -8.99
N PHE A 194 0.15 -9.72 -9.80
CA PHE A 194 1.17 -10.71 -10.11
C PHE A 194 2.47 -10.30 -9.44
N TRP A 195 3.27 -11.27 -8.99
CA TRP A 195 4.59 -11.01 -8.45
C TRP A 195 5.58 -12.12 -8.74
N ASN A 196 6.86 -11.76 -8.64
CA ASN A 196 7.97 -12.68 -8.52
C ASN A 196 8.80 -12.24 -7.30
N GLN A 197 8.80 -13.04 -6.24
CA GLN A 197 9.41 -12.70 -4.95
C GLN A 197 10.01 -13.94 -4.28
N PRO A 198 10.95 -13.82 -3.33
CA PRO A 198 11.56 -14.99 -2.70
C PRO A 198 10.52 -15.81 -1.94
N LYS A 199 10.77 -17.11 -1.76
CA LYS A 199 9.87 -17.95 -0.98
C LYS A 199 9.80 -17.45 0.47
N MET A 200 8.60 -17.16 0.95
CA MET A 200 8.36 -16.74 2.34
C MET A 200 8.41 -17.90 3.32
N LEU A 201 8.50 -17.57 4.61
CA LEU A 201 8.36 -18.53 5.71
C LEU A 201 9.35 -19.73 5.62
N THR A 202 10.60 -19.44 5.26
CA THR A 202 11.70 -20.43 5.18
C THR A 202 12.69 -20.25 6.34
N ALA A 203 13.38 -21.33 6.70
CA ALA A 203 14.47 -21.29 7.68
C ALA A 203 15.78 -20.72 7.09
N THR A 204 15.96 -20.78 5.76
CA THR A 204 17.18 -20.33 5.08
C THR A 204 16.85 -19.36 3.94
N PRO A 205 16.45 -18.10 4.24
CA PRO A 205 16.02 -17.12 3.23
C PRO A 205 16.99 -16.92 2.07
N LEU A 206 18.31 -16.95 2.34
CA LEU A 206 19.35 -16.75 1.33
C LEU A 206 19.47 -17.87 0.29
N LYS A 207 18.94 -19.07 0.57
CA LYS A 207 19.02 -20.23 -0.34
C LYS A 207 17.80 -20.34 -1.25
N GLU A 208 16.74 -19.57 -0.97
CA GLU A 208 15.50 -19.64 -1.73
C GLU A 208 15.62 -18.89 -3.06
N ARG A 209 14.94 -19.43 -4.07
CA ARG A 209 14.75 -18.74 -5.35
C ARG A 209 13.46 -17.93 -5.31
N CYS A 210 13.38 -16.91 -6.16
CA CYS A 210 12.12 -16.25 -6.42
C CYS A 210 11.10 -17.22 -7.01
N LYS A 211 9.85 -17.07 -6.59
CA LYS A 211 8.70 -17.76 -7.12
C LYS A 211 7.67 -16.75 -7.58
N GLN A 212 7.03 -17.11 -8.68
CA GLN A 212 5.88 -16.38 -9.18
C GLN A 212 4.65 -16.69 -8.35
N GLY A 213 3.75 -15.72 -8.24
CA GLY A 213 2.47 -15.88 -7.57
C GLY A 213 1.49 -14.80 -7.99
N GLY A 214 0.27 -14.94 -7.50
CA GLY A 214 -0.81 -14.04 -7.86
C GLY A 214 -1.92 -13.90 -6.82
N LEU A 215 -2.63 -12.80 -6.94
CA LEU A 215 -3.84 -12.43 -6.22
C LEU A 215 -4.92 -12.15 -7.25
N GLY A 216 -6.12 -12.66 -7.00
CA GLY A 216 -7.33 -12.25 -7.70
C GLY A 216 -8.46 -12.06 -6.70
N VAL A 217 -9.08 -10.89 -6.70
CA VAL A 217 -10.16 -10.51 -5.78
C VAL A 217 -11.25 -9.78 -6.56
N VAL A 218 -12.49 -10.16 -6.30
CA VAL A 218 -13.68 -9.42 -6.72
C VAL A 218 -14.18 -8.62 -5.52
N ASN A 219 -14.32 -7.31 -5.71
CA ASN A 219 -14.91 -6.41 -4.74
C ASN A 219 -16.37 -6.17 -5.10
N PHE A 220 -17.26 -6.07 -4.12
CA PHE A 220 -18.66 -5.74 -4.34
C PHE A 220 -19.14 -4.66 -3.37
N GLU A 221 -20.07 -3.84 -3.84
CA GLU A 221 -20.84 -2.87 -3.05
C GLU A 221 -22.32 -3.14 -3.34
N LEU A 222 -23.11 -3.38 -2.31
CA LEU A 222 -24.56 -3.63 -2.37
C LEU A 222 -25.28 -2.51 -1.62
N SER A 223 -26.04 -1.69 -2.34
CA SER A 223 -26.88 -0.65 -1.76
C SER A 223 -28.09 -1.27 -1.10
N LEU A 224 -28.19 -1.16 0.22
CA LEU A 224 -29.34 -1.65 0.99
C LEU A 224 -30.46 -0.60 1.01
N ASN A 225 -30.08 0.67 1.09
CA ASN A 225 -30.96 1.84 0.97
C ASN A 225 -30.11 3.08 0.64
N VAL A 226 -30.70 4.28 0.77
CA VAL A 226 -30.03 5.57 0.47
C VAL A 226 -28.84 5.88 1.37
N SER A 227 -28.75 5.30 2.57
CA SER A 227 -27.72 5.60 3.57
C SER A 227 -26.78 4.43 3.86
N PHE A 228 -27.20 3.20 3.60
CA PHE A 228 -26.46 2.00 3.99
C PHE A 228 -26.09 1.14 2.79
N LYS A 229 -24.83 0.72 2.78
CA LYS A 229 -24.29 -0.23 1.80
C LYS A 229 -23.52 -1.35 2.50
N LEU A 230 -23.70 -2.58 2.02
CA LEU A 230 -22.82 -3.69 2.33
C LEU A 230 -21.66 -3.68 1.35
N VAL A 231 -20.43 -3.68 1.84
CA VAL A 231 -19.23 -3.81 1.01
C VAL A 231 -18.54 -5.11 1.36
N GLY A 232 -17.92 -5.74 0.37
CA GLY A 232 -17.15 -6.93 0.63
C GLY A 232 -16.22 -7.30 -0.50
N SER A 233 -15.42 -8.32 -0.24
CA SER A 233 -14.57 -8.88 -1.27
C SER A 233 -14.34 -10.37 -1.07
N GLY A 234 -14.19 -11.07 -2.19
CA GLY A 234 -13.96 -12.50 -2.27
C GLY A 234 -12.83 -12.79 -3.25
N GLY A 235 -11.90 -13.66 -2.88
CA GLY A 235 -10.78 -13.98 -3.76
C GLY A 235 -9.80 -14.99 -3.20
N TYR A 236 -8.67 -15.11 -3.89
CA TYR A 236 -7.60 -16.00 -3.49
C TYR A 236 -6.23 -15.40 -3.79
N LYS A 237 -5.29 -15.69 -2.89
CA LYS A 237 -3.90 -15.26 -2.99
C LYS A 237 -3.00 -16.49 -2.85
N THR A 238 -2.00 -16.62 -3.72
CA THR A 238 -0.93 -17.61 -3.52
C THR A 238 0.06 -17.16 -2.44
N ALA A 239 0.95 -18.05 -2.00
CA ALA A 239 2.00 -17.70 -1.04
C ALA A 239 2.90 -16.58 -1.56
N GLY A 240 3.26 -15.64 -0.69
CA GLY A 240 3.98 -14.42 -1.04
C GLY A 240 3.59 -13.25 -0.13
N PHE A 241 4.37 -12.18 -0.15
CA PHE A 241 4.02 -10.92 0.49
C PHE A 241 3.19 -10.04 -0.45
N ILE A 242 2.13 -9.49 0.11
CA ILE A 242 1.38 -8.31 -0.34
C ILE A 242 1.03 -7.60 0.98
N GLU A 243 1.15 -6.28 1.03
CA GLU A 243 0.82 -5.52 2.23
C GLU A 243 -0.60 -5.83 2.73
N SER A 244 -0.78 -5.91 4.05
CA SER A 244 -2.07 -6.24 4.67
C SER A 244 -2.67 -7.62 4.30
N MET A 245 -1.86 -8.53 3.72
CA MET A 245 -2.28 -9.90 3.39
C MET A 245 -1.41 -10.95 4.12
N PRO A 246 -1.97 -12.13 4.44
CA PRO A 246 -1.17 -13.23 4.97
C PRO A 246 -0.04 -13.64 4.01
N LEU A 247 1.13 -13.98 4.58
CA LEU A 247 2.29 -14.48 3.81
C LEU A 247 2.04 -15.84 3.13
N LYS A 248 1.12 -16.63 3.67
CA LYS A 248 0.72 -17.93 3.12
C LYS A 248 -0.28 -17.76 1.98
N SER A 249 -0.52 -18.85 1.25
CA SER A 249 -1.70 -18.92 0.39
C SER A 249 -2.96 -18.85 1.24
N SER A 250 -3.97 -18.10 0.80
CA SER A 250 -5.19 -17.91 1.57
C SER A 250 -6.36 -17.53 0.67
N ALA A 251 -7.53 -18.07 0.98
CA ALA A 251 -8.79 -17.46 0.56
C ALA A 251 -8.96 -16.11 1.26
N ILE A 252 -9.54 -15.15 0.55
CA ILE A 252 -9.81 -13.80 1.05
C ILE A 252 -11.31 -13.64 1.11
N VAL A 253 -11.80 -13.30 2.30
CA VAL A 253 -13.18 -12.89 2.53
C VAL A 253 -13.13 -11.65 3.40
N ARG A 254 -13.73 -10.56 2.92
CA ARG A 254 -13.90 -9.31 3.67
C ARG A 254 -15.35 -8.88 3.56
N ALA A 255 -15.89 -8.35 4.64
CA ALA A 255 -17.22 -7.75 4.68
C ALA A 255 -17.18 -6.52 5.58
N GLY A 256 -17.98 -5.52 5.24
CA GLY A 256 -18.08 -4.28 5.98
C GLY A 256 -19.37 -3.55 5.65
N LEU A 257 -19.72 -2.59 6.50
CA LEU A 257 -20.83 -1.68 6.28
C LEU A 257 -20.27 -0.29 5.95
N LYS A 258 -20.86 0.35 4.94
CA LYS A 258 -20.56 1.71 4.53
C LYS A 258 -21.79 2.57 4.71
N LEU A 259 -21.59 3.71 5.35
CA LEU A 259 -22.55 4.79 5.47
C LEU A 259 -22.27 5.81 4.36
N ASP A 260 -23.24 6.07 3.49
CA ASP A 260 -23.28 7.27 2.65
C ASP A 260 -24.05 8.32 3.44
N LEU A 261 -23.29 9.24 4.06
CA LEU A 261 -23.78 10.42 4.78
C LEU A 261 -23.64 11.66 3.89
#